data_AF-A0A3N9XWK5-F1
#
_entry.id   AF-A0A3N9XWK5-F1
#
_cell.length_a   1.000
_cell.length_b   1.000
_cell.length_c   1.000
_cell.angle_alpha   90.00
_cell.angle_beta   90.00
_cell.angle_gamma   90.00
#
_symmetry.space_group_name_H-M   'P 1'
#
loop_
_entity.id
_entity.type
_entity.pdbx_description
1 polymer ?
#
loop_
_entity_poly.entity_id
_entity_poly.type
_entity_poly.pdbx_seq_one_letter_code
_entity_poly.pdbx_strand_id
1 'polypeptide(L)'
;MTRRRTDTLANAVGLVTLGFGVVLTVMPRRSAVALGLGDRPALARTVGVTDLVVGSGVLVGRPRWPWMAARAALNLVLTGCYAAEASRPDGNRRARAGAIAMASLTVVDATLAVALAAQRGNEE
;
A
#
# COMPACT_ATOMS: atom_id res chain seq x y z
N MET A 1 -20.29 2.14 14.54
CA MET A 1 -19.94 2.13 13.10
C MET A 1 -20.52 0.86 12.47
N THR A 2 -21.36 0.97 11.43
CA THR A 2 -22.11 -0.14 10.83
C THR A 2 -21.26 -0.92 9.82
N ARG A 3 -21.25 -2.27 9.91
CA ARG A 3 -20.47 -3.24 9.11
C ARG A 3 -20.42 -2.94 7.60
N ARG A 4 -21.54 -2.47 7.02
CA ARG A 4 -21.63 -2.08 5.59
C ARG A 4 -20.68 -0.94 5.20
N ARG A 5 -20.47 0.06 6.07
CA ARG A 5 -19.54 1.17 5.76
C ARG A 5 -18.09 0.69 5.73
N THR A 6 -17.74 -0.25 6.60
CA THR A 6 -16.40 -0.84 6.66
C THR A 6 -16.09 -1.64 5.40
N ASP A 7 -17.04 -2.42 4.89
CA ASP A 7 -16.89 -3.17 3.64
C ASP A 7 -16.82 -2.26 2.40
N THR A 8 -17.63 -1.19 2.35
CA THR A 8 -17.55 -0.20 1.27
C THR A 8 -16.21 0.54 1.27
N LEU A 9 -15.69 0.92 2.44
CA LEU A 9 -14.37 1.54 2.58
C LEU A 9 -13.26 0.58 2.16
N ALA A 10 -13.32 -0.68 2.59
CA ALA A 10 -12.34 -1.69 2.20
C ALA A 10 -12.33 -1.92 0.67
N ASN A 11 -13.51 -1.95 0.03
CA ASN A 11 -13.62 -2.07 -1.42
C ASN A 11 -13.11 -0.83 -2.15
N ALA A 12 -13.43 0.37 -1.67
CA ALA A 12 -12.92 1.62 -2.25
C ALA A 12 -11.40 1.71 -2.16
N VAL A 13 -10.83 1.36 -1.00
CA VAL A 13 -9.38 1.29 -0.80
C VAL A 13 -8.75 0.24 -1.71
N GLY A 14 -9.38 -0.94 -1.86
CA GLY A 14 -8.93 -1.99 -2.76
C GLY A 14 -8.90 -1.55 -4.23
N LEU A 15 -9.95 -0.87 -4.70
CA LEU A 15 -10.04 -0.39 -6.08
C LEU A 15 -9.03 0.72 -6.39
N VAL A 16 -8.85 1.67 -5.46
CA VAL A 16 -7.83 2.73 -5.58
C VAL A 16 -6.43 2.12 -5.60
N THR A 17 -6.16 1.14 -4.72
CA THR A 17 -4.86 0.46 -4.66
C THR A 17 -4.58 -0.31 -5.96
N LEU A 18 -5.58 -1.02 -6.52
CA LEU A 18 -5.46 -1.69 -7.81
C LEU A 18 -5.18 -0.72 -8.96
N GLY A 19 -5.89 0.41 -9.01
CA GLY A 19 -5.67 1.45 -10.01
C GLY A 19 -4.25 2.02 -9.96
N PHE A 20 -3.77 2.29 -8.74
CA PHE A 20 -2.38 2.71 -8.53
C PHE A 20 -1.38 1.62 -8.96
N GLY A 21 -1.62 0.36 -8.58
CA GLY A 21 -0.79 -0.79 -8.96
C GLY A 21 -0.67 -0.96 -10.48
N VAL A 22 -1.76 -0.77 -11.23
CA VAL A 22 -1.75 -0.79 -12.70
C VAL A 22 -0.86 0.34 -13.24
N VAL A 23 -1.03 1.58 -12.76
CA VAL A 23 -0.26 2.74 -13.26
C VAL A 23 1.23 2.60 -12.93
N LEU A 24 1.57 2.12 -11.73
CA LEU A 24 2.93 1.81 -11.29
C LEU A 24 3.58 0.71 -12.14
N THR A 25 2.81 -0.30 -12.55
CA THR A 25 3.30 -1.43 -13.36
C THR A 25 3.48 -1.08 -14.83
N VAL A 26 2.53 -0.35 -15.42
CA VAL A 26 2.51 -0.02 -16.86
C VAL A 26 3.44 1.14 -17.18
N MET A 27 3.55 2.13 -16.28
CA MET A 27 4.33 3.35 -16.51
C MET A 27 5.38 3.59 -15.42
N PRO A 28 6.26 2.62 -15.13
CA PRO A 28 7.10 2.64 -13.93
C PRO A 28 8.04 3.84 -13.87
N ARG A 29 8.61 4.27 -15.00
CA ARG A 29 9.54 5.41 -15.06
C ARG A 29 8.83 6.74 -14.81
N ARG A 30 7.65 6.94 -15.43
CA ARG A 30 6.83 8.13 -15.21
C ARG A 30 6.29 8.18 -13.79
N SER A 31 5.87 7.04 -13.25
CA SER A 31 5.37 6.91 -11.88
C SER A 31 6.46 7.17 -10.85
N ALA A 32 7.68 6.62 -11.02
CA ALA A 32 8.81 6.87 -10.12
C ALA A 32 9.18 8.37 -10.03
N VAL A 33 9.20 9.05 -11.18
CA VAL A 33 9.46 10.50 -11.24
C VAL A 33 8.31 11.31 -10.66
N ALA A 34 7.06 10.98 -11.00
CA ALA A 34 5.87 11.68 -10.50
C ALA A 34 5.71 11.54 -8.98
N LEU A 35 6.02 10.37 -8.45
CA LEU A 35 5.97 10.06 -7.02
C LEU A 35 7.18 10.61 -6.25
N GLY A 36 8.23 11.07 -6.94
CA GLY A 36 9.43 11.60 -6.31
C GLY A 36 10.36 10.53 -5.72
N LEU A 37 10.32 9.30 -6.26
CA LEU A 37 11.24 8.19 -5.95
C LEU A 37 12.56 8.27 -6.76
N GLY A 38 12.71 9.31 -7.59
CA GLY A 38 13.82 9.46 -8.53
C GLY A 38 13.65 8.58 -9.78
N ASP A 39 14.70 8.44 -10.60
CA ASP A 39 14.72 7.53 -11.76
C ASP A 39 14.94 6.07 -11.32
N ARG A 40 14.02 5.54 -10.50
CA ARG A 40 14.03 4.15 -10.02
C ARG A 40 12.84 3.36 -10.57
N PRO A 41 12.77 3.12 -11.90
CA PRO A 41 11.65 2.42 -12.52
C PRO A 41 11.49 0.97 -12.02
N ALA A 42 12.59 0.31 -11.63
CA ALA A 42 12.53 -1.03 -11.07
C ALA A 42 11.73 -1.07 -9.76
N LEU A 43 11.96 -0.11 -8.84
CA LEU A 43 11.19 -0.01 -7.60
C LEU A 43 9.70 0.23 -7.88
N ALA A 44 9.39 1.21 -8.74
CA ALA A 44 8.00 1.51 -9.10
C ALA A 44 7.27 0.29 -9.71
N ARG A 45 7.96 -0.47 -10.58
CA ARG A 45 7.38 -1.68 -11.17
C ARG A 45 7.16 -2.79 -10.15
N THR A 46 8.12 -3.04 -9.27
CA THR A 46 8.00 -4.06 -8.22
C THR A 46 6.86 -3.73 -7.27
N VAL A 47 6.72 -2.46 -6.89
CA VAL A 47 5.59 -1.97 -6.08
C VAL A 47 4.28 -2.20 -6.80
N GLY A 48 4.18 -1.79 -8.07
CA GLY A 48 2.97 -1.98 -8.87
C GLY A 48 2.55 -3.44 -8.99
N VAL A 49 3.49 -4.35 -9.26
CA VAL A 49 3.20 -5.80 -9.33
C VAL A 49 2.75 -6.33 -7.98
N THR A 50 3.38 -5.89 -6.90
CA THR A 50 3.01 -6.31 -5.55
C THR A 50 1.62 -5.79 -5.16
N ASP A 51 1.27 -4.56 -5.51
CA ASP A 51 -0.07 -3.98 -5.31
C ASP A 51 -1.14 -4.75 -6.08
N LEU A 52 -0.83 -5.21 -7.30
CA LEU A 52 -1.75 -6.05 -8.08
C LEU A 52 -1.98 -7.42 -7.40
N VAL A 53 -0.92 -8.07 -6.93
CA VAL A 53 -0.99 -9.38 -6.26
C VAL A 53 -1.72 -9.26 -4.92
N VAL A 54 -1.33 -8.30 -4.08
CA VAL A 54 -1.92 -8.07 -2.76
C VAL A 54 -3.36 -7.55 -2.88
N GLY A 55 -3.63 -6.64 -3.81
CA GLY A 55 -4.99 -6.15 -4.08
C GLY A 55 -5.93 -7.27 -4.53
N SER A 56 -5.45 -8.17 -5.38
CA SER A 56 -6.20 -9.37 -5.79
C SER A 56 -6.43 -10.32 -4.61
N GLY A 57 -5.41 -10.53 -3.78
CA GLY A 57 -5.48 -11.33 -2.56
C GLY A 57 -6.44 -10.76 -1.51
N VAL A 58 -6.54 -9.45 -1.36
CA VAL A 58 -7.54 -8.80 -0.48
C VAL A 58 -8.97 -9.02 -1.01
N LEU A 59 -9.18 -8.90 -2.32
CA LEU A 59 -10.50 -9.05 -2.93
C LEU A 59 -11.02 -10.49 -2.86
N VAL A 60 -10.17 -11.44 -3.27
CA VAL A 60 -10.56 -12.84 -3.53
C VAL A 60 -10.06 -13.78 -2.43
N GLY A 61 -8.91 -13.49 -1.82
CA GLY A 61 -8.26 -14.36 -0.83
C GLY A 61 -8.99 -14.39 0.51
N ARG A 62 -9.40 -15.59 0.92
CA ARG A 62 -9.90 -15.89 2.27
C ARG A 62 -8.91 -16.87 2.92
N PRO A 63 -8.48 -16.64 4.19
CA PRO A 63 -8.76 -15.48 5.03
C PRO A 63 -8.01 -14.21 4.58
N ARG A 64 -8.59 -13.04 4.84
CA ARG A 64 -8.09 -11.73 4.34
C ARG A 64 -6.94 -11.13 5.15
N TRP A 65 -6.76 -11.55 6.41
CA TRP A 65 -5.78 -10.96 7.34
C TRP A 65 -4.31 -11.09 6.88
N PRO A 66 -3.84 -12.20 6.24
CA PRO A 66 -2.44 -12.30 5.82
C PRO A 66 -2.12 -11.33 4.69
N TRP A 67 -3.09 -11.06 3.81
CA TRP A 67 -2.96 -10.12 2.70
C TRP A 67 -2.85 -8.68 3.20
N MET A 68 -3.61 -8.31 4.23
CA MET A 68 -3.48 -7.00 4.87
C MET A 68 -2.14 -6.84 5.60
N ALA A 69 -1.67 -7.89 6.28
CA ALA A 69 -0.35 -7.88 6.94
C ALA A 69 0.80 -7.73 5.92
N ALA A 70 0.72 -8.43 4.79
CA ALA A 70 1.67 -8.28 3.68
C ALA A 70 1.66 -6.85 3.13
N ARG A 71 0.48 -6.23 3.00
CA ARG A 71 0.32 -4.83 2.57
C ARG A 71 0.97 -3.85 3.55
N ALA A 72 0.77 -4.06 4.85
CA ALA A 72 1.41 -3.25 5.88
C ALA A 72 2.94 -3.34 5.82
N ALA A 73 3.50 -4.54 5.67
CA ALA A 73 4.94 -4.74 5.55
C ALA A 73 5.52 -4.04 4.32
N LEU A 74 4.85 -4.16 3.17
CA LEU A 74 5.26 -3.49 1.93
C LEU A 74 5.24 -1.96 2.08
N ASN A 75 4.16 -1.42 2.66
CA ASN A 75 4.00 0.02 2.88
C ASN A 75 5.07 0.57 3.83
N LEU A 76 5.51 -0.21 4.82
CA LEU A 76 6.61 0.15 5.71
C LEU A 76 7.95 0.25 4.96
N VAL A 77 8.25 -0.72 4.10
CA VAL A 77 9.46 -0.69 3.26
C VAL A 77 9.46 0.55 2.36
N LEU A 78 8.33 0.84 1.72
CA LEU A 78 8.17 2.00 0.86
C LEU A 78 8.30 3.32 1.63
N THR A 79 7.75 3.39 2.84
CA THR A 79 7.95 4.52 3.75
C THR A 79 9.44 4.77 3.97
N GLY A 80 10.22 3.71 4.23
CA GLY A 80 11.67 3.80 4.35
C GLY A 80 12.36 4.31 3.08
N CYS A 81 11.97 3.80 1.90
CA CYS A 81 12.50 4.28 0.62
C CYS A 81 12.20 5.77 0.39
N TYR A 82 10.98 6.23 0.66
CA TYR A 82 10.60 7.62 0.54
C TYR A 82 11.30 8.52 1.56
N ALA A 83 11.48 8.05 2.80
CA ALA A 83 12.20 8.77 3.84
C ALA A 83 13.69 8.93 3.49
N ALA A 84 14.31 7.86 2.98
CA ALA A 84 15.68 7.90 2.48
C ALA A 84 15.83 8.90 1.32
N GLU A 85 14.89 8.93 0.39
CA GLU A 85 14.91 9.89 -0.73
C GLU A 85 14.66 11.32 -0.26
N ALA A 86 13.76 11.52 0.70
CA ALA A 86 13.49 12.84 1.29
C ALA A 86 14.69 13.38 2.09
N SER A 87 15.58 12.52 2.58
CA SER A 87 16.76 12.89 3.36
C SER A 87 17.97 13.23 2.49
N ARG A 88 17.86 13.11 1.17
CA ARG A 88 18.94 13.49 0.24
C ARG A 88 19.06 15.02 0.15
N PRO A 89 20.25 15.54 -0.21
CA PRO A 89 20.46 16.97 -0.43
C PRO A 89 19.47 17.57 -1.45
N ASP A 90 19.11 16.80 -2.49
CA ASP A 90 18.11 17.15 -3.50
C ASP A 90 16.70 16.62 -3.16
N GLY A 91 16.46 16.27 -1.89
CA GLY A 91 15.24 15.66 -1.40
C GLY A 91 14.02 16.53 -1.68
N ASN A 92 13.08 16.01 -2.47
CA ASN A 92 11.90 16.76 -2.90
C ASN A 92 10.76 16.62 -1.88
N ARG A 93 9.95 17.69 -1.71
CA ARG A 93 8.70 17.71 -0.93
C ARG A 93 7.75 16.55 -1.31
N ARG A 94 7.81 16.08 -2.57
CA ARG A 94 7.08 14.89 -3.05
C ARG A 94 7.50 13.60 -2.34
N ALA A 95 8.79 13.38 -2.12
CA ALA A 95 9.28 12.20 -1.41
C ALA A 95 8.80 12.20 0.05
N ARG A 96 8.81 13.37 0.70
CA ARG A 96 8.28 13.51 2.06
C ARG A 96 6.77 13.27 2.16
N ALA A 97 6.00 13.78 1.18
CA ALA A 97 4.57 13.49 1.08
C ALA A 97 4.30 12.00 0.84
N GLY A 98 5.11 11.35 -0.01
CA GLY A 98 5.08 9.90 -0.24
C GLY A 98 5.34 9.11 1.04
N ALA A 99 6.36 9.48 1.82
CA ALA A 99 6.65 8.83 3.12
C ALA A 99 5.44 8.92 4.08
N ILE A 100 4.82 10.10 4.19
CA ILE A 100 3.66 10.31 5.07
C ILE A 100 2.45 9.48 4.59
N ALA A 101 2.20 9.46 3.29
CA ALA A 101 1.11 8.69 2.70
C ALA A 101 1.30 7.18 2.95
N MET A 102 2.49 6.64 2.69
CA MET A 102 2.80 5.23 2.90
C MET A 102 2.76 4.84 4.38
N ALA A 103 3.24 5.70 5.28
CA ALA A 103 3.14 5.49 6.72
C ALA A 103 1.67 5.42 7.17
N SER A 104 0.83 6.33 6.64
CA SER A 104 -0.61 6.35 6.95
C SER A 104 -1.30 5.08 6.47
N LEU A 105 -1.00 4.63 5.24
CA LEU A 105 -1.52 3.38 4.70
C LEU A 105 -1.07 2.16 5.54
N THR A 106 0.19 2.15 5.97
CA THR A 106 0.74 1.09 6.84
C THR A 106 -0.07 0.95 8.12
N VAL A 107 -0.38 2.07 8.79
CA VAL A 107 -1.17 2.07 10.03
C VAL A 107 -2.58 1.54 9.77
N VAL A 108 -3.23 1.99 8.69
CA VAL A 108 -4.57 1.52 8.31
C VAL A 108 -4.55 0.00 8.06
N ASP A 109 -3.55 -0.50 7.34
CA ASP A 109 -3.42 -1.92 7.02
C ASP A 109 -3.13 -2.79 8.22
N ALA A 110 -2.22 -2.36 9.09
CA ALA A 110 -1.93 -3.06 10.33
C ALA A 110 -3.17 -3.12 11.22
N THR A 111 -3.92 -2.02 11.32
CA THR A 111 -5.17 -1.98 12.09
C THR A 111 -6.21 -2.94 11.54
N LEU A 112 -6.40 -2.97 10.21
CA LEU A 112 -7.34 -3.89 9.55
C LEU A 112 -6.88 -5.35 9.68
N ALA A 113 -5.58 -5.62 9.58
CA ALA A 113 -5.02 -6.96 9.76
C ALA A 113 -5.30 -7.49 11.19
N VAL A 114 -5.03 -6.67 12.21
CA VAL A 114 -5.29 -7.02 13.61
C VAL A 114 -6.78 -7.23 13.85
N ALA A 115 -7.64 -6.35 13.34
CA ALA A 115 -9.09 -6.48 13.51
C ALA A 115 -9.67 -7.74 12.82
N LEU A 116 -9.11 -8.14 11.67
CA LEU A 116 -9.49 -9.38 10.97
C LEU A 116 -8.95 -10.63 11.68
N ALA A 117 -7.75 -10.56 12.26
CA ALA A 117 -7.17 -11.65 13.03
C ALA A 117 -7.94 -11.89 14.35
N ALA A 118 -8.34 -10.82 15.04
CA ALA A 118 -9.13 -10.89 16.27
C ALA A 118 -10.54 -11.46 16.04
N GLN A 119 -11.14 -11.19 14.88
CA GLN A 119 -12.45 -11.79 14.52
C GLN A 119 -12.37 -13.31 14.37
N ARG A 120 -11.26 -13.85 13.87
CA ARG A 120 -11.06 -15.30 13.79
C ARG A 120 -11.01 -15.96 15.17
N GLY A 121 -10.33 -15.34 16.14
CA GLY A 121 -10.20 -15.89 17.49
C GLY A 121 -11.49 -15.90 18.31
N ASN A 122 -12.56 -15.23 17.84
CA ASN A 122 -13.88 -15.24 18.48
C ASN A 122 -14.86 -16.23 17.81
N GLU A 123 -14.48 -16.84 16.68
CA GLU A 123 -15.29 -17.82 15.93
C GLU A 123 -14.85 -19.28 16.20
N GLU A 124 -13.71 -19.48 16.89
CA GLU A 124 -13.20 -20.77 17.39
C GLU A 124 -13.58 -20.96 18.87
#